data_AF-A0A954IFA0-F1
#
_entry.id   AF-A0A954IFA0-F1
#
_cell.length_a   1.000
_cell.length_b   1.000
_cell.length_c   1.000
_cell.angle_alpha   90.00
_cell.angle_beta   90.00
_cell.angle_gamma   90.00
#
_symmetry.space_group_name_H-M   'P 1'
#
loop_
_entity.id
_entity.type
_entity.pdbx_description
1 polymer ?
#
loop_
_entity_poly.entity_id
_entity_poly.type
_entity_poly.pdbx_seq_one_letter_code
_entity_poly.pdbx_strand_id
1 'polypeptide(L)'
;MSMRQRFRWHRRQLLRSAGVALTLPWLESVCGGSADETTAHPPRMLLISNNLGVLPGEFFPCETGREYRLSPYLEELTDFRNVMTVFSGLSHPDVQGGHSTENCFLTAARGPTR
;
A
#
# COMPACT_ATOMS: atom_id res chain seq x y z
N MET A 1 -36.92 49.56 30.08
CA MET A 1 -37.05 49.75 28.62
C MET A 1 -36.01 48.86 27.93
N SER A 2 -36.45 47.80 27.25
CA SER A 2 -35.57 46.83 26.56
C SER A 2 -35.61 47.09 25.06
N MET A 3 -34.43 47.37 24.48
CA MET A 3 -34.26 47.71 23.07
C MET A 3 -34.05 46.42 22.27
N ARG A 4 -35.10 45.93 21.60
CA ARG A 4 -34.97 44.81 20.65
C ARG A 4 -34.38 45.34 19.35
N GLN A 5 -33.08 45.16 19.16
CA GLN A 5 -32.41 45.40 17.88
C GLN A 5 -32.90 44.35 16.85
N ARG A 6 -33.65 44.80 15.83
CA ARG A 6 -34.04 43.96 14.69
C ARG A 6 -32.87 43.90 13.72
N PHE A 7 -32.23 42.74 13.59
CA PHE A 7 -31.23 42.51 12.55
C PHE A 7 -31.87 42.71 11.15
N ARG A 8 -31.49 43.79 10.46
CA ARG A 8 -31.90 44.07 9.08
C ARG A 8 -30.90 43.41 8.12
N TRP A 9 -31.10 42.14 7.84
CA TRP A 9 -30.30 41.44 6.84
C TRP A 9 -30.66 41.93 5.43
N HIS A 10 -29.66 42.35 4.64
CA HIS A 10 -29.88 42.61 3.23
C HIS A 10 -30.22 41.31 2.49
N ARG A 11 -31.32 41.28 1.74
CA ARG A 11 -31.77 40.11 0.96
C ARG A 11 -30.65 39.49 0.13
N ARG A 12 -29.81 40.34 -0.49
CA ARG A 12 -28.65 39.90 -1.27
C ARG A 12 -27.60 39.17 -0.43
N GLN A 13 -27.39 39.58 0.81
CA GLN A 13 -26.45 38.94 1.73
C GLN A 13 -26.99 37.60 2.22
N LEU A 14 -28.28 37.53 2.53
CA LEU A 14 -28.97 36.29 2.93
C LEU A 14 -28.95 35.24 1.81
N LEU A 15 -29.18 35.63 0.55
CA LEU A 15 -29.13 34.71 -0.59
C LEU A 15 -27.70 34.22 -0.88
N ARG A 16 -26.68 35.06 -0.70
CA ARG A 16 -25.28 34.67 -0.88
C ARG A 16 -24.82 33.68 0.20
N SER A 17 -25.19 33.90 1.46
CA SER A 17 -24.86 32.95 2.53
C SER A 17 -25.64 31.64 2.41
N ALA A 18 -26.90 31.68 1.95
CA ALA A 18 -27.69 30.48 1.69
C ALA A 18 -27.06 29.58 0.62
N GLY A 19 -26.50 30.15 -0.45
CA GLY A 19 -25.78 29.38 -1.48
C GLY A 19 -24.58 28.62 -0.92
N VAL A 20 -23.76 29.27 -0.08
CA VAL A 20 -22.59 28.63 0.57
C VAL A 20 -23.04 27.55 1.55
N ALA A 21 -24.09 27.82 2.35
CA ALA A 21 -24.63 26.86 3.31
C ALA A 21 -25.21 25.60 2.65
N LEU A 22 -25.81 25.73 1.46
CA LEU A 22 -26.33 24.59 0.70
C LEU A 22 -25.22 23.75 0.06
N THR A 23 -24.09 24.35 -0.29
CA THR A 23 -22.94 23.62 -0.84
C THR A 23 -22.02 23.01 0.23
N LEU A 24 -22.14 23.45 1.48
CA LEU A 24 -21.27 23.01 2.59
C LEU A 24 -21.35 21.49 2.85
N PRO A 25 -22.54 20.83 2.86
CA PRO A 25 -22.64 19.38 3.02
C PRO A 25 -22.03 18.60 1.85
N TRP A 26 -21.94 19.19 0.65
CA TRP A 26 -21.27 18.58 -0.50
C TRP A 26 -19.74 18.63 -0.40
N LEU A 27 -19.20 19.48 0.48
CA LEU A 27 -17.76 19.56 0.74
C LEU A 27 -17.26 18.49 1.73
N GLU A 28 -18.17 17.73 2.37
CA GLU A 28 -17.83 16.54 3.17
C GLU A 28 -17.04 15.48 2.37
N SER A 29 -17.16 15.50 1.02
CA SER A 29 -16.34 14.63 0.16
C SER A 29 -14.85 14.98 0.15
N VAL A 30 -14.45 16.18 0.59
CA VAL A 30 -13.06 16.67 0.58
C VAL A 30 -12.42 16.52 1.97
N CYS A 31 -13.22 16.65 3.04
CA CYS A 31 -12.79 16.35 4.40
C CYS A 31 -13.18 14.91 4.73
N GLY A 32 -12.38 13.95 4.22
CA GLY A 32 -12.30 12.57 4.68
C GLY A 32 -13.60 12.01 5.23
N GLY A 33 -14.44 11.49 4.33
CA GLY A 33 -15.71 10.85 4.68
C GLY A 33 -15.55 10.02 5.94
N SER A 34 -16.50 10.18 6.86
CA SER A 34 -16.56 9.46 8.13
C SER A 34 -16.12 8.03 7.88
N ALA A 35 -14.90 7.71 8.33
CA ALA A 35 -14.40 6.36 8.21
C ALA A 35 -15.38 5.51 9.00
N ASP A 36 -16.22 4.77 8.29
CA ASP A 36 -16.96 3.68 8.89
C ASP A 36 -15.90 2.78 9.51
N GLU A 37 -15.79 2.79 10.85
CA GLU A 37 -14.83 1.95 11.61
C GLU A 37 -15.00 0.47 11.26
N THR A 38 -16.10 0.11 10.60
CA THR A 38 -16.45 -1.22 10.10
C THR A 38 -15.74 -1.59 8.78
N THR A 39 -15.18 -0.63 8.04
CA THR A 39 -14.44 -0.94 6.81
C THR A 39 -13.01 -1.32 7.16
N ALA A 40 -12.76 -2.61 7.34
CA ALA A 40 -11.42 -3.16 7.49
C ALA A 40 -10.50 -2.56 6.43
N HIS A 41 -9.50 -1.79 6.88
CA HIS A 41 -8.57 -1.13 5.96
C HIS A 41 -7.95 -2.16 5.01
N PRO A 42 -7.83 -1.84 3.71
CA PRO A 42 -7.13 -2.73 2.79
C PRO A 42 -5.72 -2.99 3.32
N PRO A 43 -5.24 -4.25 3.30
CA PRO A 43 -3.91 -4.57 3.80
C PRO A 43 -2.86 -3.82 3.00
N ARG A 44 -1.92 -3.20 3.72
CA ARG A 44 -0.77 -2.52 3.11
C ARG A 44 0.25 -3.57 2.70
N MET A 45 0.82 -3.42 1.50
CA MET A 45 1.84 -4.33 0.98
C MET A 45 3.17 -3.59 0.81
N LEU A 46 4.26 -4.19 1.31
CA LEU A 46 5.63 -3.76 1.09
C LEU A 46 6.35 -4.80 0.24
N LEU A 47 6.95 -4.38 -0.86
CA LEU A 47 7.71 -5.26 -1.76
C LEU A 47 9.15 -4.76 -1.82
N ILE A 48 10.08 -5.63 -1.45
CA ILE A 48 11.52 -5.32 -1.38
C ILE A 48 12.22 -6.14 -2.45
N SER A 49 12.93 -5.47 -3.36
CA SER A 49 13.85 -6.11 -4.30
C SER A 49 15.26 -6.06 -3.74
N ASN A 50 15.89 -7.22 -3.60
CA ASN A 50 17.33 -7.31 -3.36
C ASN A 50 18.05 -7.49 -4.71
N ASN A 51 18.52 -6.39 -5.29
CA ASN A 51 19.01 -6.36 -6.69
C ASN A 51 20.22 -7.26 -6.97
N LEU A 52 21.06 -7.54 -5.97
CA LEU A 52 22.19 -8.47 -6.12
C LEU A 52 21.86 -9.88 -5.67
N GLY A 53 20.67 -10.07 -5.09
CA GLY A 53 20.23 -11.33 -4.53
C GLY A 53 21.07 -11.78 -3.33
N VAL A 54 20.95 -13.06 -3.04
CA VAL A 54 21.69 -13.78 -2.00
C VAL A 54 22.24 -15.04 -2.63
N LEU A 55 23.23 -15.66 -1.99
CA LEU A 55 23.76 -16.94 -2.46
C LEU A 55 22.64 -18.01 -2.39
N PRO A 56 22.16 -18.57 -3.52
CA PRO A 56 20.96 -19.40 -3.52
C PRO A 56 21.05 -20.64 -2.64
N GLY A 57 22.23 -21.27 -2.57
CA GLY A 57 22.47 -22.48 -1.78
C GLY A 57 22.35 -22.27 -0.26
N GLU A 58 22.53 -21.04 0.20
CA GLU A 58 22.45 -20.68 1.63
C GLU A 58 21.07 -20.10 2.01
N PHE A 59 20.27 -19.72 1.01
CA PHE A 59 18.96 -19.08 1.21
C PHE A 59 17.77 -20.00 0.98
N PHE A 60 17.80 -20.85 -0.06
CA PHE A 60 16.65 -21.68 -0.38
C PHE A 60 16.71 -23.03 0.36
N PRO A 61 15.65 -23.41 1.08
CA PRO A 61 15.54 -24.75 1.66
C PRO A 61 15.53 -25.84 0.57
N CYS A 62 16.10 -27.01 0.89
CA CYS A 62 16.05 -28.18 0.00
C CYS A 62 14.70 -28.91 0.06
N GLU A 63 14.00 -28.77 1.18
CA GLU A 63 12.72 -29.43 1.45
C GLU A 63 11.55 -28.48 1.20
N THR A 64 10.38 -29.03 0.90
CA THR A 64 9.13 -28.28 0.71
C THR A 64 8.16 -28.52 1.86
N GLY A 65 7.17 -27.63 2.00
CA GLY A 65 6.10 -27.76 2.99
C GLY A 65 6.40 -27.00 4.28
N ARG A 66 5.39 -26.82 5.14
CA ARG A 66 5.47 -25.87 6.27
C ARG A 66 6.62 -26.16 7.25
N GLU A 67 7.00 -27.42 7.39
CA GLU A 67 7.98 -27.91 8.37
C GLU A 67 9.39 -28.13 7.76
N TYR A 68 9.72 -27.49 6.63
CA TYR A 68 11.06 -27.54 6.02
C TYR A 68 12.19 -27.16 7.01
N ARG A 69 13.37 -27.76 6.86
CA ARG A 69 14.55 -27.30 7.61
C ARG A 69 15.02 -25.92 7.12
N LEU A 70 15.17 -24.95 8.04
CA LEU A 70 15.70 -23.62 7.72
C LEU A 70 17.10 -23.73 7.08
N SER A 71 17.34 -22.92 6.06
CA SER A 71 18.68 -22.73 5.50
C SER A 71 19.48 -21.74 6.37
N PRO A 72 20.81 -21.68 6.24
CA PRO A 72 21.66 -20.85 7.09
C PRO A 72 21.22 -19.38 7.20
N TYR A 73 20.82 -18.75 6.09
CA TYR A 73 20.35 -17.34 6.14
C TYR A 73 18.97 -17.17 6.78
N LEU A 74 18.14 -18.21 6.78
CA LEU A 74 16.81 -18.17 7.39
C LEU A 74 16.85 -18.46 8.89
N GLU A 75 17.96 -18.95 9.44
CA GLU A 75 18.14 -19.14 10.88
C GLU A 75 18.00 -17.81 11.64
N GLU A 76 18.47 -16.71 11.05
CA GLU A 76 18.29 -15.34 11.56
C GLU A 76 16.81 -14.89 11.63
N LEU A 77 15.92 -15.59 10.92
CA LEU A 77 14.47 -15.33 10.87
C LEU A 77 13.65 -16.39 11.62
N THR A 78 14.28 -17.18 12.49
CA THR A 78 13.61 -18.28 13.22
C THR A 78 12.36 -17.81 13.98
N ASP A 79 12.41 -16.63 14.59
CA ASP A 79 11.27 -16.04 15.33
C ASP A 79 10.04 -15.80 14.43
N PHE A 80 10.23 -15.66 13.12
CA PHE A 80 9.19 -15.43 12.13
C PHE A 80 8.77 -16.69 11.37
N ARG A 81 9.26 -17.88 11.76
CA ARG A 81 9.01 -19.15 11.07
C ARG A 81 7.54 -19.41 10.74
N ASN A 82 6.64 -19.10 11.68
CA ASN A 82 5.21 -19.37 11.52
C ASN A 82 4.46 -18.33 10.68
N VAL A 83 5.12 -17.24 10.28
CA VAL A 83 4.55 -16.12 9.52
C VAL A 83 5.33 -15.81 8.24
N MET A 84 6.29 -16.66 7.87
CA MET A 84 7.06 -16.52 6.64
C MET A 84 6.84 -17.70 5.69
N THR A 85 6.99 -17.45 4.39
CA THR A 85 6.96 -18.49 3.35
C THR A 85 8.03 -18.17 2.33
N VAL A 86 8.83 -19.18 1.98
CA VAL A 86 9.90 -19.06 1.00
C VAL A 86 9.46 -19.74 -0.29
N PHE A 87 9.49 -19.00 -1.39
CA PHE A 87 9.21 -19.50 -2.73
C PHE A 87 10.50 -19.58 -3.52
N SER A 88 10.77 -20.72 -4.14
CA SER A 88 11.89 -20.94 -5.05
C SER A 88 11.37 -21.28 -6.46
N GLY A 89 12.25 -21.22 -7.46
CA GLY A 89 11.87 -21.52 -8.86
C GLY A 89 11.04 -20.44 -9.56
N LEU A 90 10.88 -19.27 -8.94
CA LEU A 90 10.23 -18.11 -9.56
C LEU A 90 11.25 -17.34 -10.42
N SER A 91 11.40 -17.73 -11.68
CA SER A 91 12.18 -16.99 -12.67
C SER A 91 11.34 -16.75 -13.92
N HIS A 92 11.52 -15.57 -14.53
CA HIS A 92 10.84 -15.24 -15.78
C HIS A 92 11.67 -15.76 -16.97
N PRO A 93 11.05 -16.41 -17.96
CA PRO A 93 11.75 -16.74 -19.20
C PRO A 93 12.22 -15.46 -19.89
N ASP A 94 13.40 -15.52 -20.52
CA ASP A 94 14.03 -14.40 -21.24
C ASP A 94 14.45 -13.19 -20.37
N VAL A 95 14.45 -13.33 -19.04
CA VAL A 95 15.06 -12.35 -18.12
C VAL A 95 16.49 -12.78 -17.84
N GLN A 96 17.41 -12.27 -18.67
CA GLN A 96 18.84 -12.55 -18.60
C GLN A 96 19.61 -11.22 -18.60
N GLY A 97 20.80 -11.19 -18.00
CA GLY A 97 21.66 -9.99 -17.99
C GLY A 97 22.15 -9.51 -16.62
N GLY A 98 22.01 -10.31 -15.57
CA GLY A 98 22.61 -10.00 -14.26
C GLY A 98 22.04 -8.72 -13.64
N HIS A 99 22.90 -7.72 -13.39
CA HIS A 99 22.63 -6.48 -12.65
C HIS A 99 21.66 -5.49 -13.30
N SER A 100 21.04 -5.83 -14.44
CA SER A 100 20.05 -4.96 -15.11
C SER A 100 18.67 -5.62 -15.21
N THR A 101 18.48 -6.76 -14.52
CA THR A 101 17.23 -7.53 -14.54
C THR A 101 16.21 -7.06 -13.51
N GLU A 102 16.58 -6.14 -12.61
CA GLU A 102 15.70 -5.50 -11.62
C GLU A 102 14.53 -4.75 -12.26
N ASN A 103 14.67 -4.31 -13.51
CA ASN A 103 13.58 -3.71 -14.30
C ASN A 103 12.37 -4.65 -14.47
N CYS A 104 12.56 -5.96 -14.27
CA CYS A 104 11.50 -6.97 -14.32
C CYS A 104 10.71 -7.10 -13.01
N PHE A 105 11.17 -6.48 -11.92
CA PHE A 105 10.51 -6.58 -10.62
C PHE A 105 9.08 -6.01 -10.70
N LEU A 106 8.08 -6.86 -10.45
CA LEU A 106 6.64 -6.55 -10.51
C LEU A 106 6.09 -6.16 -11.90
N THR A 107 6.91 -6.16 -12.95
CA THR A 107 6.49 -5.82 -14.31
C THR A 107 6.39 -7.03 -15.23
N ALA A 108 7.11 -8.12 -14.92
CA ALA A 108 7.27 -9.28 -15.80
C ALA A 108 7.80 -8.92 -17.20
N ALA A 109 8.46 -7.75 -17.34
CA ALA A 109 8.97 -7.27 -18.61
C ALA A 109 9.98 -8.27 -19.21
N ARG A 110 9.84 -8.57 -20.50
CA ARG A 110 10.78 -9.45 -21.21
C ARG A 110 11.96 -8.64 -21.75
N GLY A 111 13.15 -9.23 -21.75
CA GLY A 111 14.34 -8.61 -22.33
C GLY A 111 14.73 -7.26 -21.69
N PRO A 112 14.87 -7.15 -20.36
CA PRO A 112 15.14 -5.89 -19.66
C PRO A 112 16.48 -5.21 -20.01
N THR A 113 17.34 -5.91 -20.75
CA THR A 113 18.69 -5.49 -21.12
C THR A 113 18.84 -5.16 -22.60
N ARG A 114 17.75 -5.21 -23.37
CA ARG A 114 17.71 -4.83 -24.80
C ARG A 114 17.09 -3.44 -24.96
#